data_AF-A0A6H1R957-F1
#
_entry.id   AF-A0A6H1R957-F1
#
_cell.length_a   1.000
_cell.length_b   1.000
_cell.length_c   1.000
_cell.angle_alpha   90.00
_cell.angle_beta   90.00
_cell.angle_gamma   90.00
#
_symmetry.space_group_name_H-M   'P 1'
#
loop_
_entity.id
_entity.type
_entity.pdbx_description
1 polymer ?
#
loop_
_entity_poly.entity_id
_entity_poly.type
_entity_poly.pdbx_seq_one_letter_code
_entity_poly.pdbx_strand_id
1 'polypeptide(L)'
;MLRTLSCLALVLVGTVGLAACEPRHRTGTGTKTSGDVVIATGMSREGSVETHFVECAADPNAELGDYQVVVSAEVGYGIPEGAPCPAGPREPMAHQENPELYAELSRAVSEPLPYGGGDIHSDCGAWETDDKANARELAVECPPLKWGDLR
;
A
#
# COMPACT_ATOMS: atom_id res chain seq x y z
N MET A 1 -63.70 -11.87 -5.81
CA MET A 1 -63.54 -10.52 -6.40
C MET A 1 -62.07 -10.17 -6.40
N LEU A 2 -61.62 -9.56 -7.49
CA LEU A 2 -60.23 -9.30 -7.88
C LEU A 2 -59.76 -7.95 -7.29
N ARG A 3 -58.42 -7.76 -7.22
CA ARG A 3 -57.63 -6.51 -7.00
C ARG A 3 -57.33 -6.20 -5.51
N THR A 4 -56.10 -5.87 -5.08
CA THR A 4 -55.01 -5.16 -5.77
C THR A 4 -53.69 -5.35 -5.01
N LEU A 5 -52.57 -5.45 -5.73
CA LEU A 5 -51.21 -5.28 -5.21
C LEU A 5 -50.98 -3.82 -4.77
N SER A 6 -50.18 -3.61 -3.72
CA SER A 6 -49.38 -2.40 -3.55
C SER A 6 -48.10 -2.73 -2.79
N CYS A 7 -47.04 -2.93 -3.55
CA CYS A 7 -45.67 -2.72 -3.11
C CYS A 7 -45.49 -1.24 -2.80
N LEU A 8 -44.92 -0.88 -1.65
CA LEU A 8 -44.06 0.30 -1.62
C LEU A 8 -42.94 0.09 -0.59
N ALA A 9 -41.82 -0.33 -1.16
CA ALA A 9 -40.44 -0.15 -0.72
C ALA A 9 -40.26 0.74 0.52
N LEU A 10 -39.87 0.12 1.64
CA LEU A 10 -39.08 0.81 2.64
C LEU A 10 -37.71 1.11 2.01
N VAL A 11 -37.54 2.36 1.58
CA VAL A 11 -36.24 2.91 1.23
C VAL A 11 -35.45 3.03 2.54
N LEU A 12 -34.65 2.00 2.84
CA LEU A 12 -33.51 2.12 3.73
C LEU A 12 -32.51 3.07 3.06
N VAL A 13 -32.64 4.36 3.35
CA VAL A 13 -31.58 5.34 3.08
C VAL A 13 -30.45 4.99 4.03
N GLY A 14 -29.62 4.04 3.61
CA GLY A 14 -28.29 3.84 4.17
C GLY A 14 -27.51 5.10 3.88
N THR A 15 -27.48 6.02 4.84
CA THR A 15 -26.41 7.01 4.91
C THR A 15 -25.14 6.21 5.19
N VAL A 16 -24.50 5.71 4.12
CA VAL A 16 -23.07 5.47 4.14
C VAL A 16 -22.52 6.85 4.45
N GLY A 17 -22.21 7.08 5.73
CA GLY A 17 -21.38 8.20 6.11
C GLY A 17 -20.19 8.10 5.19
N LEU A 18 -20.08 9.08 4.29
CA LEU A 18 -18.83 9.38 3.63
C LEU A 18 -17.85 9.46 4.78
N ALA A 19 -17.07 8.39 4.98
CA ALA A 19 -15.83 8.46 5.69
C ALA A 19 -15.03 9.44 4.83
N ALA A 20 -15.21 10.71 5.15
CA ALA A 20 -14.37 11.75 4.62
C ALA A 20 -12.97 11.25 4.91
N CYS A 21 -12.21 10.98 3.85
CA CYS A 21 -10.77 10.98 3.91
C CYS A 21 -10.40 12.42 4.28
N GLU A 22 -10.62 12.79 5.54
CA GLU A 22 -10.05 14.01 6.09
C GLU A 22 -8.56 13.74 6.16
N PRO A 23 -7.74 14.53 5.46
CA PRO A 23 -6.31 14.46 5.64
C PRO A 23 -6.06 14.81 7.11
N ARG A 24 -5.67 13.82 7.90
CA ARG A 24 -5.16 14.06 9.24
C ARG A 24 -3.80 14.74 9.08
N HIS A 25 -3.80 16.06 8.93
CA HIS A 25 -2.62 16.83 9.27
C HIS A 25 -2.45 16.76 10.79
N ARG A 26 -1.53 15.89 11.25
CA ARG A 26 -1.15 15.81 12.66
C ARG A 26 0.34 16.07 12.80
N THR A 27 0.63 17.27 13.30
CA THR A 27 1.94 17.69 13.80
C THR A 27 2.41 16.77 14.94
N GLY A 28 3.45 15.98 14.70
CA GLY A 28 4.16 15.23 15.75
C GLY A 28 5.14 16.13 16.53
N THR A 29 5.09 16.04 17.86
CA THR A 29 5.77 16.94 18.82
C THR A 29 7.05 16.36 19.44
N GLY A 30 7.66 15.35 18.82
CA GLY A 30 8.87 14.71 19.35
C GLY A 30 10.15 15.22 18.68
N THR A 31 10.97 16.01 19.38
CA THR A 31 12.38 16.25 19.02
C THR A 31 13.27 15.35 19.88
N LYS A 32 13.79 14.24 19.34
CA LYS A 32 14.83 13.43 19.99
C LYS A 32 16.15 13.46 19.21
N THR A 33 17.20 13.15 19.95
CA THR A 33 18.63 13.37 19.71
C THR A 33 19.25 12.56 18.58
N SER A 34 20.11 13.23 17.82
CA SER A 34 21.19 12.73 16.95
C SER A 34 21.55 11.25 17.08
N GLY A 35 21.53 10.53 15.94
CA GLY A 35 21.98 9.15 15.82
C GLY A 35 21.20 8.38 14.75
N ASP A 36 19.94 8.75 14.56
CA ASP A 36 19.07 8.16 13.54
C ASP A 36 19.58 8.49 12.13
N VAL A 37 19.45 7.52 11.23
CA VAL A 37 19.88 7.65 9.83
C VAL A 37 18.69 7.56 8.89
N VAL A 38 18.88 8.08 7.69
CA VAL A 38 17.98 7.86 6.57
C VAL A 38 18.06 6.40 6.14
N ILE A 39 16.91 5.74 6.01
CA ILE A 39 16.84 4.38 5.45
C ILE A 39 16.07 4.33 4.13
N ALA A 40 15.25 5.35 3.83
CA ALA A 40 14.56 5.49 2.56
C ALA A 40 14.14 6.95 2.34
N THR A 41 13.84 7.28 1.08
CA THR A 41 13.22 8.55 0.68
C THR A 41 11.94 8.26 -0.09
N GLY A 42 10.95 9.14 0.05
CA GLY A 42 9.64 8.93 -0.55
C GLY A 42 8.93 10.23 -0.92
N MET A 43 7.82 10.06 -1.65
CA MET A 43 6.95 11.13 -2.10
C MET A 43 5.50 10.66 -2.07
N SER A 44 4.61 11.51 -1.55
CA SER A 44 3.17 11.35 -1.73
C SER A 44 2.63 12.49 -2.59
N ARG A 45 1.60 12.21 -3.39
CA ARG A 45 0.91 13.22 -4.20
C ARG A 45 -0.58 13.14 -3.95
N GLU A 46 -1.17 14.27 -3.59
CA GLU A 46 -2.61 14.46 -3.46
C GLU A 46 -3.06 15.54 -4.44
N GLY A 47 -3.68 15.12 -5.55
CA GLY A 47 -3.99 16.02 -6.67
C GLY A 47 -2.73 16.65 -7.27
N SER A 48 -2.61 17.98 -7.15
CA SER A 48 -1.42 18.73 -7.61
C SER A 48 -0.41 19.01 -6.50
N VAL A 49 -0.67 18.59 -5.26
CA VAL A 49 0.22 18.82 -4.11
C VAL A 49 1.15 17.62 -3.98
N GLU A 50 2.44 17.91 -3.92
CA GLU A 50 3.51 16.91 -3.78
C GLU A 50 4.23 17.14 -2.44
N THR A 51 4.35 16.08 -1.66
CA THR A 51 5.00 16.09 -0.35
C THR A 51 6.13 15.09 -0.37
N HIS A 52 7.35 15.55 -0.13
CA HIS A 52 8.52 14.68 0.01
C HIS A 52 8.76 14.37 1.47
N PHE A 53 9.19 13.15 1.74
CA PHE A 53 9.55 12.72 3.07
C PHE A 53 10.79 11.85 3.07
N VAL A 54 11.46 11.83 4.21
CA VAL A 54 12.61 10.98 4.49
C VAL A 54 12.23 10.05 5.63
N GLU A 55 12.42 8.76 5.44
CA GLU A 55 12.19 7.74 6.46
C GLU A 55 13.47 7.54 7.26
N CYS A 56 13.34 7.56 8.58
CA CYS A 56 14.46 7.50 9.49
C CYS A 56 14.31 6.38 10.50
N ALA A 57 15.42 5.72 10.81
CA ALA A 57 15.48 4.67 11.82
C ALA A 57 16.73 4.82 12.70
N ALA A 58 16.62 4.35 13.94
CA ALA A 58 17.75 4.26 14.85
C ALA A 58 18.74 3.15 14.43
N ASP A 59 18.25 2.07 13.82
CA ASP A 59 19.07 1.02 13.23
C ASP A 59 19.21 1.24 11.70
N PRO A 60 20.43 1.43 11.16
CA PRO A 60 20.64 1.60 9.73
C PRO A 60 20.24 0.39 8.88
N ASN A 61 20.01 -0.78 9.49
CA ASN A 61 19.59 -1.99 8.79
C ASN A 61 18.11 -2.33 9.01
N ALA A 62 17.32 -1.41 9.59
CA ALA A 62 15.89 -1.62 9.76
C ALA A 62 15.19 -1.74 8.40
N GLU A 63 14.31 -2.72 8.25
CA GLU A 63 13.48 -2.88 7.04
C GLU A 63 12.39 -1.81 6.92
N LEU A 64 12.02 -1.18 8.05
CA LEU A 64 10.97 -0.16 8.14
C LEU A 64 11.45 1.01 9.01
N GLY A 65 10.98 2.21 8.68
CA GLY A 65 11.33 3.43 9.41
C GLY A 65 10.69 3.50 10.80
N ASP A 66 11.36 4.17 11.74
CA ASP A 66 10.78 4.50 13.04
C ASP A 66 9.83 5.72 12.94
N TYR A 67 10.11 6.62 12.00
CA TYR A 67 9.32 7.83 11.71
C TYR A 67 9.71 8.39 10.34
N GLN A 68 8.91 9.34 9.85
CA GLN A 68 9.22 10.13 8.66
C GLN A 68 9.34 11.62 8.98
N VAL A 69 10.10 12.34 8.17
CA VAL A 69 10.24 13.80 8.22
C VAL A 69 9.89 14.38 6.87
N VAL A 70 8.94 15.33 6.83
CA VAL A 70 8.61 16.07 5.60
C VAL A 70 9.75 17.03 5.25
N VAL A 71 10.21 16.98 4.01
CA VAL A 71 11.34 17.76 3.51
C VAL A 71 11.02 18.46 2.20
N SER A 72 11.90 19.36 1.76
CA SER A 72 11.82 19.89 0.40
C SER A 72 12.16 18.82 -0.64
N ALA A 73 11.68 18.99 -1.87
CA ALA A 73 12.02 18.11 -2.99
C ALA A 73 13.53 17.95 -3.19
N GLU A 74 14.28 19.05 -3.06
CA GLU A 74 15.75 19.04 -3.18
C GLU A 74 16.41 18.10 -2.17
N VAL A 75 15.96 18.14 -0.91
CA VAL A 75 16.47 17.22 0.13
C VAL A 75 16.03 15.79 -0.15
N GLY A 76 14.74 15.57 -0.45
CA GLY A 76 14.19 14.24 -0.71
C GLY A 76 14.87 13.52 -1.88
N TYR A 77 15.28 14.25 -2.92
CA TYR A 77 16.01 13.67 -4.05
C TYR A 77 17.53 13.57 -3.85
N GLY A 78 18.10 14.36 -2.93
CA GLY A 78 19.55 14.51 -2.78
C GLY A 78 20.16 13.76 -1.60
N ILE A 79 19.36 13.32 -0.61
CA ILE A 79 19.86 12.68 0.60
C ILE A 79 20.00 11.15 0.40
N PRO A 80 21.20 10.57 0.61
CA PRO A 80 21.38 9.12 0.48
C PRO A 80 20.96 8.37 1.75
N GLU A 81 20.66 7.08 1.60
CA GLU A 81 20.53 6.15 2.73
C GLU A 81 21.84 6.11 3.55
N GLY A 82 21.72 5.97 4.87
CA GLY A 82 22.80 6.05 5.84
C GLY A 82 23.24 7.48 6.21
N ALA A 83 22.73 8.51 5.53
CA ALA A 83 22.97 9.90 5.94
C ALA A 83 22.29 10.19 7.29
N PRO A 84 22.75 11.19 8.06
CA PRO A 84 22.04 11.65 9.24
C PRO A 84 20.60 12.05 8.89
N CYS A 85 19.64 11.60 9.69
CA CYS A 85 18.24 11.99 9.49
C CYS A 85 18.08 13.52 9.55
N PRO A 86 17.37 14.14 8.59
CA PRO A 86 17.18 15.59 8.58
C PRO A 86 16.38 16.06 9.80
N ALA A 87 16.67 17.29 10.24
CA ALA A 87 15.90 17.91 11.30
C ALA A 87 14.49 18.28 10.80
N GLY A 88 13.47 18.00 11.60
CA GLY A 88 12.10 18.40 11.32
C GLY A 88 11.09 17.74 12.24
N PRO A 89 9.79 18.06 12.09
CA PRO A 89 8.72 17.35 12.77
C PRO A 89 8.76 15.86 12.40
N ARG A 90 8.68 15.00 13.42
CA ARG A 90 8.61 13.55 13.23
C ARG A 90 7.16 13.14 13.10
N GLU A 91 6.82 12.51 11.99
CA GLU A 91 5.51 11.92 11.77
C GLU A 91 5.60 10.40 11.88
N PRO A 92 4.59 9.73 12.44
CA PRO A 92 4.56 8.28 12.49
C PRO A 92 4.50 7.69 11.07
N MET A 93 5.02 6.48 10.91
CA MET A 93 4.92 5.73 9.66
C MET A 93 3.52 5.14 9.48
N ALA A 94 3.11 4.89 8.23
CA ALA A 94 1.79 4.31 7.92
C ALA A 94 1.52 2.97 8.65
N HIS A 95 2.55 2.12 8.79
CA HIS A 95 2.45 0.85 9.50
C HIS A 95 2.25 1.00 11.02
N GLN A 96 2.65 2.14 11.59
CA GLN A 96 2.45 2.46 13.00
C GLN A 96 1.05 3.05 13.25
N GLU A 97 0.55 3.85 12.31
CA GLU A 97 -0.78 4.46 12.43
C GLU A 97 -1.92 3.48 12.14
N ASN A 98 -1.74 2.59 11.16
CA ASN A 98 -2.75 1.62 10.73
C ASN A 98 -2.16 0.21 10.61
N PRO A 99 -1.74 -0.41 11.74
CA PRO A 99 -1.01 -1.68 11.71
C PRO A 99 -1.82 -2.83 11.09
N GLU A 100 -3.14 -2.88 11.31
CA GLU A 100 -3.99 -3.94 10.74
C GLU A 100 -4.11 -3.81 9.22
N LEU A 101 -4.37 -2.60 8.72
CA LEU A 101 -4.44 -2.34 7.28
C LEU A 101 -3.09 -2.58 6.60
N TYR A 102 -1.99 -2.16 7.24
CA TYR A 102 -0.66 -2.42 6.72
C TYR A 102 -0.34 -3.91 6.67
N ALA A 103 -0.72 -4.68 7.70
CA ALA A 103 -0.56 -6.12 7.70
C ALA A 103 -1.40 -6.78 6.60
N GLU A 104 -2.64 -6.33 6.39
CA GLU A 104 -3.50 -6.81 5.30
C GLU A 104 -2.90 -6.53 3.93
N LEU A 105 -2.45 -5.30 3.69
CA LEU A 105 -1.82 -4.91 2.42
C LEU A 105 -0.50 -5.64 2.19
N SER A 106 0.36 -5.74 3.21
CA SER A 106 1.63 -6.47 3.13
C SER A 106 1.40 -7.93 2.77
N ARG A 107 0.38 -8.55 3.38
CA ARG A 107 -0.06 -9.90 3.04
C ARG A 107 -0.56 -9.97 1.59
N ALA A 108 -1.42 -9.05 1.17
CA ALA A 108 -1.97 -9.04 -0.19
C ALA A 108 -0.90 -8.87 -1.29
N VAL A 109 0.22 -8.20 -0.98
CA VAL A 109 1.35 -8.00 -1.91
C VAL A 109 2.33 -9.19 -1.88
N SER A 110 2.43 -9.91 -0.77
CA SER A 110 3.38 -11.02 -0.61
C SER A 110 2.77 -12.39 -0.88
N GLU A 111 1.45 -12.53 -0.78
CA GLU A 111 0.76 -13.77 -1.12
C GLU A 111 0.63 -13.91 -2.65
N PRO A 112 0.97 -15.08 -3.22
CA PRO A 112 0.78 -15.32 -4.63
C PRO A 112 -0.70 -15.23 -4.98
N LEU A 113 -1.01 -14.74 -6.18
CA LEU A 113 -2.40 -14.71 -6.64
C LEU A 113 -2.96 -16.15 -6.72
N PRO A 114 -4.29 -16.34 -6.64
CA PRO A 114 -4.92 -17.66 -6.56
C PRO A 114 -4.51 -18.65 -7.66
N TYR A 115 -4.12 -18.15 -8.83
CA TYR A 115 -3.65 -18.95 -9.96
C TYR A 115 -2.29 -18.46 -10.44
N GLY A 116 -1.38 -19.39 -10.75
CA GLY A 116 -0.09 -19.04 -11.31
C GLY A 116 0.60 -20.20 -12.00
N GLY A 117 1.53 -19.88 -12.89
CA GLY A 117 2.17 -20.83 -13.77
C GLY A 117 3.33 -20.26 -14.58
N GLY A 118 3.66 -20.97 -15.65
CA GLY A 118 4.76 -20.61 -16.55
C GLY A 118 6.14 -20.86 -15.96
N ASP A 119 7.16 -20.40 -16.67
CA ASP A 119 8.56 -20.50 -16.28
C ASP A 119 9.26 -19.16 -16.49
N ILE A 120 9.87 -18.63 -15.42
CA ILE A 120 10.59 -17.35 -15.42
C ILE A 120 11.77 -17.33 -16.41
N HIS A 121 12.28 -18.50 -16.79
CA HIS A 121 13.38 -18.64 -17.75
C HIS A 121 12.92 -18.93 -19.19
N SER A 122 11.60 -19.01 -19.42
CA SER A 122 11.02 -19.19 -20.75
C SER A 122 10.61 -17.84 -21.37
N ASP A 123 10.38 -17.83 -22.68
CA ASP A 123 9.89 -16.64 -23.39
C ASP A 123 8.53 -16.15 -22.88
N CYS A 124 7.72 -17.04 -22.30
CA CYS A 124 6.44 -16.74 -21.68
C CYS A 124 6.55 -16.07 -20.31
N GLY A 125 7.69 -16.22 -19.62
CA GLY A 125 7.84 -15.84 -18.23
C GLY A 125 6.97 -16.64 -17.25
N ALA A 126 7.10 -16.31 -15.97
CA ALA A 126 6.16 -16.74 -14.94
C ALA A 126 4.97 -15.78 -14.92
N TRP A 127 3.78 -16.31 -14.64
CA TRP A 127 2.55 -15.52 -14.60
C TRP A 127 1.72 -15.86 -13.37
N GLU A 128 0.94 -14.88 -12.92
CA GLU A 128 -0.02 -14.99 -11.83
C GLU A 128 -1.28 -14.19 -12.18
N THR A 129 -2.46 -14.66 -11.76
CA THR A 129 -3.74 -13.97 -12.00
C THR A 129 -4.77 -14.34 -10.94
N ASP A 130 -5.72 -13.46 -10.67
CA ASP A 130 -6.88 -13.68 -9.80
C ASP A 130 -8.11 -14.19 -10.56
N ASP A 131 -8.19 -13.93 -11.87
CA ASP A 131 -9.25 -14.44 -12.75
C ASP A 131 -9.00 -15.89 -13.23
N LYS A 132 -9.92 -16.79 -12.89
CA LYS A 132 -9.90 -18.21 -13.29
C LYS A 132 -10.01 -18.42 -14.81
N ALA A 133 -10.74 -17.58 -15.54
CA ALA A 133 -10.86 -17.66 -16.98
C ALA A 133 -9.54 -17.28 -17.66
N ASN A 134 -8.95 -16.16 -17.24
CA ASN A 134 -7.62 -15.75 -17.69
C ASN A 134 -6.56 -16.81 -17.35
N ALA A 135 -6.63 -17.42 -16.16
CA ALA A 135 -5.71 -18.49 -15.77
C ALA A 135 -5.79 -19.72 -16.69
N ARG A 136 -6.98 -20.03 -17.24
CA ARG A 136 -7.15 -21.12 -18.21
C ARG A 136 -6.52 -20.79 -19.55
N GLU A 137 -6.66 -19.55 -20.02
CA GLU A 137 -6.04 -19.06 -21.25
C GLU A 137 -4.51 -19.09 -21.12
N LEU A 138 -3.98 -18.49 -20.05
CA LEU A 138 -2.53 -18.48 -19.75
C LEU A 138 -1.95 -19.89 -19.54
N ALA A 139 -2.69 -20.82 -18.93
CA ALA A 139 -2.19 -22.19 -18.76
C ALA A 139 -2.09 -22.98 -20.08
N VAL A 140 -2.87 -22.60 -21.09
CA VAL A 140 -2.78 -23.18 -22.44
C VAL A 140 -1.64 -22.53 -23.23
N GLU A 141 -1.52 -21.21 -23.16
CA GLU A 141 -0.50 -20.45 -23.89
C GLU A 141 0.90 -20.61 -23.30
N CYS A 142 1.00 -20.60 -21.96
CA CYS A 142 2.23 -20.56 -21.20
C CYS A 142 2.24 -21.59 -20.05
N PRO A 143 2.29 -22.91 -20.36
CA PRO A 143 2.31 -23.97 -19.35
C PRO A 143 3.65 -24.05 -18.57
N PRO A 144 3.69 -24.75 -17.41
CA PRO A 144 2.58 -25.39 -16.73
C PRO A 144 1.87 -24.46 -15.74
N LEU A 145 0.61 -24.76 -15.42
CA LEU A 145 -0.01 -24.27 -14.18
C LEU A 145 0.76 -24.85 -12.98
N LYS A 146 1.29 -23.99 -12.12
CA LYS A 146 2.08 -24.38 -10.95
C LYS A 146 1.23 -24.46 -9.69
N TRP A 147 0.26 -23.56 -9.51
CA TRP A 147 -0.70 -23.60 -8.41
C TRP A 147 -2.05 -22.99 -8.81
N GLY A 148 -3.04 -23.20 -7.95
CA GLY A 148 -4.45 -22.91 -8.23
C GLY A 148 -5.18 -24.11 -8.82
N ASP A 149 -6.48 -24.24 -8.55
CA ASP A 149 -7.32 -25.31 -9.11
C ASP A 149 -8.19 -24.78 -10.25
N LEU A 150 -7.92 -25.29 -11.46
CA LEU A 150 -8.70 -24.96 -12.66
C LEU A 150 -9.90 -25.89 -12.90
N ARG A 151 -10.06 -26.96 -12.09
CA ARG A 151 -11.17 -27.92 -12.18
C ARG A 151 -12.54 -27.24 -12.01
#